data_AF-A0A1Y0H658-F1
#
_entry.id   AF-A0A1Y0H658-F1
#
_cell.length_a   1.000
_cell.length_b   1.000
_cell.length_c   1.000
_cell.angle_alpha   90.00
_cell.angle_beta   90.00
_cell.angle_gamma   90.00
#
_symmetry.space_group_name_H-M   'P 1'
#
loop_
_entity.id
_entity.type
_entity.pdbx_description
1 polymer ?
#
loop_
_entity_poly.entity_id
_entity_poly.type
_entity_poly.pdbx_seq_one_letter_code
_entity_poly.pdbx_strand_id
1 'polypeptide(L)'
;MVSLGDGDAPPAPTERTNLRALTQGVKPEDAPDSWLAYHGLDYVVLGDGADRLSNDAVKALQQAVVAGKTLVVPTGASAPILSDPRWQTWWPATAGEPVAREPKWAASFGLQPGPLTERPLTVTNGEEVLNGFAVVGKRGEGRIFLLGSNPFEPGNAQRFPQGEIIRKLNSVRETDRNAGFSSLDDVSGSNMEVKPPSFALLLGILLTYIFIVGPLNFFVLHRLNRRELIWTTSPLISLLFAGLLFAQIRMPATAGTASVLVGMATVDPLSQEMQVMGRQRLYFGQAQQGDWKLDGIETMWPVRSDNPMAAFMNSQSDLPAELIDTGTLEAKGVTSNALQIRQFAFAQTLPWDPQSLVLERSQGKATLVNRTAFQLDRVQIWSGREYMTLTDLKPGGRGELKVRTVEARTPTQPAGSFLALMTPDAKTFGVGGATSVKGEISLAGRLLEVQK
;
A
#
# COMPACT_ATOMS: atom_id res chain seq x y z
N MET A 1 0.09 14.28 -27.71
CA MET A 1 -0.78 15.30 -28.33
C MET A 1 -0.98 14.91 -29.79
N VAL A 2 -2.19 15.06 -30.33
CA VAL A 2 -2.44 14.95 -31.80
C VAL A 2 -2.33 16.37 -32.36
N SER A 3 -1.38 16.57 -33.26
CA SER A 3 -1.33 17.71 -34.18
C SER A 3 -1.49 17.12 -35.58
N LEU A 4 -2.49 17.58 -36.32
CA LEU A 4 -2.68 17.26 -37.74
C LEU A 4 -1.73 18.13 -38.57
N GLY A 5 -0.98 17.52 -39.49
CA GLY A 5 -0.08 18.20 -40.44
C GLY A 5 0.91 17.24 -41.11
N ASP A 6 0.61 16.94 -42.38
CA ASP A 6 1.34 16.33 -43.51
C ASP A 6 2.50 15.35 -43.33
N GLY A 7 2.42 14.30 -44.16
CA GLY A 7 3.23 13.08 -44.18
C GLY A 7 4.73 13.28 -44.28
N ASP A 8 5.44 12.57 -43.40
CA ASP A 8 6.69 11.89 -43.75
C ASP A 8 6.84 10.61 -42.90
N ALA A 9 7.48 9.60 -43.48
CA ALA A 9 7.56 8.24 -42.92
C ALA A 9 8.23 8.19 -41.53
N PRO A 10 7.79 7.28 -40.63
CA PRO A 10 8.32 7.22 -39.27
C PRO A 10 9.78 6.73 -39.25
N PRO A 11 10.69 7.42 -38.56
CA PRO A 11 12.04 6.89 -38.32
C PRO A 11 12.00 5.69 -37.36
N ALA A 12 12.95 4.77 -37.55
CA ALA A 12 13.08 3.52 -36.80
C ALA A 12 13.18 3.76 -35.27
N PRO A 13 12.65 2.84 -34.44
CA PRO A 13 12.56 3.03 -33.00
C PRO A 13 13.94 2.90 -32.35
N THR A 14 14.55 4.03 -31.99
CA THR A 14 15.51 4.07 -30.88
C THR A 14 14.70 3.99 -29.59
N GLU A 15 15.17 3.23 -28.59
CA GLU A 15 14.58 3.08 -27.26
C GLU A 15 14.46 4.44 -26.54
N ARG A 16 13.48 5.24 -26.94
CA ARG A 16 12.91 6.31 -26.14
C ARG A 16 11.77 5.64 -25.40
N THR A 17 11.95 5.39 -24.10
CA THR A 17 10.84 5.12 -23.20
C THR A 17 9.82 6.23 -23.41
N ASN A 18 8.76 5.93 -24.15
CA ASN A 18 7.70 6.88 -24.50
C ASN A 18 6.90 7.18 -23.22
N LEU A 19 7.47 7.99 -22.33
CA LEU A 19 6.75 8.66 -21.25
C LEU A 19 5.78 9.63 -21.92
N ARG A 20 4.62 9.14 -22.35
CA ARG A 20 3.48 9.97 -22.71
C ARG A 20 2.96 10.58 -21.42
N ALA A 21 3.45 11.77 -21.06
CA ALA A 21 2.80 12.60 -20.06
C ALA A 21 1.40 12.95 -20.58
N LEU A 22 0.37 12.29 -20.03
CA LEU A 22 -1.02 12.65 -20.24
C LEU A 22 -1.34 13.78 -19.26
N THR A 23 -1.17 15.01 -19.71
CA THR A 23 -1.54 16.19 -18.92
C THR A 23 -3.03 16.47 -19.12
N GLN A 24 -3.82 16.33 -18.07
CA GLN A 24 -5.20 16.77 -18.04
C GLN A 24 -5.32 17.93 -17.05
N GLY A 25 -5.63 19.12 -17.58
CA GLY A 25 -5.92 20.29 -16.76
C GLY A 25 -7.35 20.20 -16.23
N VAL A 26 -7.53 20.43 -14.94
CA VAL A 26 -8.83 20.50 -14.28
C VAL A 26 -8.92 21.86 -13.59
N LYS A 27 -10.10 22.48 -13.60
CA LYS A 27 -10.30 23.73 -12.87
C LYS A 27 -10.27 23.45 -11.36
N PRO A 28 -9.82 24.39 -10.51
CA PRO A 28 -9.79 24.19 -9.06
C PRO A 28 -11.16 23.82 -8.47
N GLU A 29 -12.25 24.34 -9.05
CA GLU A 29 -13.61 24.07 -8.58
C GLU A 29 -14.09 22.66 -8.93
N ASP A 30 -13.51 22.04 -9.96
CA ASP A 30 -13.82 20.70 -10.45
C ASP A 30 -12.83 19.64 -9.91
N ALA A 31 -11.94 20.03 -9.00
CA ALA A 31 -10.96 19.12 -8.43
C ALA A 31 -11.66 18.03 -7.60
N PRO A 32 -11.31 16.74 -7.79
CA PRO A 32 -11.91 15.65 -7.03
C PRO A 32 -11.76 15.83 -5.53
N ASP A 33 -12.83 15.54 -4.80
CA ASP A 33 -12.96 15.53 -3.34
C ASP A 33 -12.60 14.17 -2.71
N SER A 34 -12.28 13.17 -3.54
CA SER A 34 -11.80 11.86 -3.11
C SER A 34 -10.34 11.65 -3.53
N TRP A 35 -9.50 11.23 -2.58
CA TRP A 35 -8.09 10.95 -2.84
C TRP A 35 -7.91 9.81 -3.87
N LEU A 36 -8.89 8.90 -3.95
CA LEU A 36 -8.86 7.76 -4.86
C LEU A 36 -8.92 8.19 -6.34
N ALA A 37 -9.56 9.33 -6.63
CA ALA A 37 -9.58 9.88 -7.99
C ALA A 37 -8.17 10.24 -8.51
N TYR A 38 -7.23 10.47 -7.59
CA TYR A 38 -5.83 10.75 -7.92
C TYR A 38 -4.98 9.46 -8.02
N HIS A 39 -5.52 8.27 -7.73
CA HIS A 39 -4.78 7.01 -7.72
C HIS A 39 -4.14 6.67 -9.08
N GLY A 40 -4.74 7.08 -10.19
CA GLY A 40 -4.19 6.89 -11.54
C GLY A 40 -3.04 7.84 -11.92
N LEU A 41 -2.76 8.86 -11.10
CA LEU A 41 -1.78 9.90 -11.42
C LEU A 41 -0.44 9.63 -10.74
N ASP A 42 0.66 9.95 -11.43
CA ASP A 42 2.00 9.95 -10.85
C ASP A 42 2.34 11.30 -10.18
N TYR A 43 1.90 12.38 -10.82
CA TYR A 43 2.19 13.76 -10.45
C TYR A 43 0.91 14.57 -10.45
N VAL A 44 0.73 15.41 -9.43
CA VAL A 44 -0.27 16.46 -9.39
C VAL A 44 0.47 17.79 -9.29
N VAL A 45 0.21 18.70 -10.22
CA VAL A 45 0.84 20.03 -10.23
C VAL A 45 -0.16 21.06 -9.74
N LEU A 46 0.16 21.78 -8.67
CA LEU A 46 -0.65 22.89 -8.17
C LEU A 46 -0.28 24.16 -8.92
N GLY A 47 -0.97 24.40 -10.03
CA GLY A 47 -0.80 25.61 -10.82
C GLY A 47 -1.51 26.83 -10.23
N ASP A 48 -1.58 27.89 -11.02
CA ASP A 48 -2.25 29.13 -10.66
C ASP A 48 -3.75 28.89 -10.38
N GLY A 49 -4.26 29.50 -9.32
CA GLY A 49 -5.65 29.35 -8.89
C GLY A 49 -5.90 28.15 -7.97
N ALA A 50 -4.89 27.34 -7.63
CA ALA A 50 -5.02 26.24 -6.68
C ALA A 50 -5.44 26.69 -5.27
N ASP A 51 -5.27 27.97 -4.93
CA ASP A 51 -5.79 28.58 -3.70
C ASP A 51 -7.33 28.53 -3.61
N ARG A 52 -8.03 28.37 -4.74
CA ARG A 52 -9.49 28.24 -4.83
C ARG A 52 -10.00 26.82 -4.63
N LEU A 53 -9.12 25.84 -4.41
CA LEU A 53 -9.53 24.47 -4.11
C LEU A 53 -10.45 24.44 -2.89
N SER A 54 -11.52 23.63 -2.96
CA SER A 54 -12.41 23.38 -1.82
C SER A 54 -11.64 22.71 -0.67
N ASN A 55 -12.20 22.77 0.54
CA ASN A 55 -11.59 22.11 1.70
C ASN A 55 -11.49 20.59 1.50
N ASP A 56 -12.51 19.98 0.90
CA ASP A 56 -12.54 18.56 0.63
C ASP A 56 -11.51 18.17 -0.44
N ALA A 57 -11.34 18.97 -1.50
CA ALA A 57 -10.31 18.73 -2.51
C ALA A 57 -8.89 18.88 -1.94
N VAL A 58 -8.65 19.85 -1.06
CA VAL A 58 -7.35 19.98 -0.37
C VAL A 58 -7.10 18.77 0.52
N LYS A 59 -8.10 18.33 1.28
CA LYS A 59 -8.00 17.12 2.11
C LYS A 59 -7.71 15.88 1.26
N ALA A 60 -8.41 15.71 0.14
CA ALA A 60 -8.20 14.61 -0.80
C ALA A 60 -6.78 14.59 -1.37
N LEU A 61 -6.22 15.76 -1.72
CA LEU A 61 -4.84 15.88 -2.18
C LEU A 61 -3.82 15.54 -1.09
N GLN A 62 -4.07 15.99 0.15
CA GLN A 62 -3.23 15.66 1.29
C GLN A 62 -3.21 14.14 1.55
N GLN A 63 -4.38 13.50 1.52
CA GLN A 63 -4.53 12.05 1.61
C GLN A 63 -3.82 11.33 0.46
N ALA A 64 -3.96 11.82 -0.78
CA ALA A 64 -3.30 11.26 -1.94
C ALA A 64 -1.77 11.33 -1.82
N VAL A 65 -1.23 12.45 -1.33
CA VAL A 65 0.21 12.58 -1.05
C VAL A 65 0.63 11.58 0.02
N VAL A 66 -0.07 11.48 1.14
CA VAL A 66 0.24 10.47 2.18
C VAL A 66 0.24 9.06 1.59
N ALA A 67 -0.71 8.75 0.70
CA ALA A 67 -0.84 7.46 0.01
C ALA A 67 0.21 7.20 -1.11
N GLY A 68 1.19 8.09 -1.32
CA GLY A 68 2.29 7.84 -2.26
C GLY A 68 2.36 8.79 -3.45
N LYS A 69 1.43 9.75 -3.59
CA LYS A 69 1.42 10.67 -4.73
C LYS A 69 2.46 11.78 -4.61
N THR A 70 2.91 12.26 -5.77
CA THR A 70 3.83 13.38 -5.85
C THR A 70 3.09 14.66 -6.16
N LEU A 71 3.14 15.61 -5.24
CA LEU A 71 2.66 16.96 -5.44
C LEU A 71 3.81 17.84 -5.92
N VAL A 72 3.58 18.64 -6.96
CA VAL A 72 4.54 19.61 -7.49
C VAL A 72 3.94 21.00 -7.36
N VAL A 73 4.63 21.87 -6.63
CA VAL A 73 4.18 23.23 -6.31
C VAL A 73 5.17 24.23 -6.90
N PRO A 74 4.89 24.76 -8.09
CA PRO A 74 5.66 25.88 -8.65
C PRO A 74 5.44 27.17 -7.83
N THR A 75 6.52 27.90 -7.52
CA THR A 75 6.44 29.11 -6.68
C THR A 75 6.58 30.45 -7.43
N GLY A 76 7.17 30.45 -8.63
CA GLY A 76 7.07 31.47 -9.68
C GLY A 76 7.01 32.95 -9.29
N ALA A 77 6.41 33.76 -10.18
CA ALA A 77 6.11 35.16 -9.89
C ALA A 77 4.90 35.28 -8.94
N SER A 78 3.90 34.41 -9.12
CA SER A 78 2.71 34.31 -8.29
C SER A 78 2.60 32.89 -7.75
N ALA A 79 2.37 32.76 -6.44
CA ALA A 79 2.09 31.48 -5.80
C ALA A 79 1.18 31.68 -4.58
N PRO A 80 -0.09 32.05 -4.80
CA PRO A 80 -1.04 32.32 -3.72
C PRO A 80 -1.24 31.10 -2.81
N ILE A 81 -1.09 29.89 -3.35
CA ILE A 81 -1.16 28.63 -2.61
C ILE A 81 -0.20 28.57 -1.41
N LEU A 82 0.94 29.28 -1.45
CA LEU A 82 1.89 29.31 -0.34
C LEU A 82 1.35 30.05 0.89
N SER A 83 0.37 30.93 0.69
CA SER A 83 -0.31 31.67 1.76
C SER A 83 -1.53 30.93 2.32
N ASP A 84 -1.88 29.77 1.75
CA ASP A 84 -3.02 28.98 2.20
C ASP A 84 -2.70 28.32 3.56
N PRO A 85 -3.45 28.64 4.63
CA PRO A 85 -3.20 28.10 5.96
C PRO A 85 -3.35 26.57 6.01
N ARG A 86 -4.12 25.96 5.11
CA ARG A 86 -4.33 24.50 5.04
C ARG A 86 -3.05 23.75 4.70
N TRP A 87 -2.07 24.42 4.09
CA TRP A 87 -0.81 23.82 3.66
C TRP A 87 0.42 24.30 4.45
N GLN A 88 0.26 25.22 5.40
CA GLN A 88 1.39 25.90 6.05
C GLN A 88 2.40 24.94 6.70
N THR A 89 1.92 23.84 7.29
CA THR A 89 2.76 22.79 7.91
C THR A 89 3.26 21.75 6.92
N TRP A 90 2.69 21.70 5.71
CA TRP A 90 3.00 20.71 4.69
C TRP A 90 4.20 21.11 3.82
N TRP A 91 4.55 22.40 3.75
CA TRP A 91 5.64 22.85 2.90
C TRP A 91 7.02 22.38 3.37
N PRO A 92 7.87 21.86 2.48
CA PRO A 92 9.21 21.41 2.84
C PRO A 92 10.21 22.55 3.04
N ALA A 93 9.89 23.73 2.51
CA ALA A 93 10.69 24.94 2.59
C ALA A 93 9.78 26.16 2.65
N THR A 94 10.31 27.26 3.19
CA THR A 94 9.70 28.59 3.07
C THR A 94 10.21 29.27 1.82
N ALA A 95 9.30 29.78 0.99
CA ALA A 95 9.66 30.58 -0.17
C ALA A 95 9.74 32.07 0.21
N GLY A 96 10.84 32.72 -0.16
CA GLY A 96 11.01 34.16 0.00
C GLY A 96 10.23 34.98 -1.04
N GLU A 97 10.56 36.26 -1.11
CA GLU A 97 10.00 37.18 -2.11
C GLU A 97 10.49 36.82 -3.53
N PRO A 98 9.66 37.05 -4.58
CA PRO A 98 10.06 36.86 -5.96
C PRO A 98 11.23 37.76 -6.35
N VAL A 99 12.27 37.17 -6.94
CA VAL A 99 13.45 37.89 -7.44
C VAL A 99 13.69 37.48 -8.90
N ALA A 100 13.83 38.47 -9.78
CA ALA A 100 14.26 38.25 -11.16
C ALA A 100 15.78 38.17 -11.21
N ARG A 101 16.34 36.98 -11.47
CA ARG A 101 17.78 36.78 -11.62
C ARG A 101 18.08 35.60 -12.55
N GLU A 102 19.35 35.46 -12.94
CA GLU A 102 19.79 34.27 -13.67
C GLU A 102 20.02 33.11 -12.68
N PRO A 103 19.24 32.02 -12.75
CA PRO A 103 19.33 30.97 -11.75
C PRO A 103 20.56 30.09 -11.97
N LYS A 104 21.28 29.78 -10.89
CA LYS A 104 22.45 28.88 -10.93
C LYS A 104 22.10 27.48 -11.43
N TRP A 105 20.88 27.02 -11.18
CA TRP A 105 20.39 25.71 -11.64
C TRP A 105 20.02 25.70 -13.13
N ALA A 106 19.80 26.85 -13.78
CA ALA A 106 19.27 26.90 -15.15
C ALA A 106 20.17 26.19 -16.17
N ALA A 107 21.50 26.31 -16.02
CA ALA A 107 22.48 25.62 -16.84
C ALA A 107 22.35 24.08 -16.72
N SER A 108 22.03 23.56 -15.53
CA SER A 108 21.87 22.11 -15.31
C SER A 108 20.62 21.51 -15.96
N PHE A 109 19.70 22.37 -16.42
CA PHE A 109 18.52 22.00 -17.20
C PHE A 109 18.68 22.30 -18.70
N GLY A 110 19.85 22.77 -19.15
CA GLY A 110 20.07 23.14 -20.55
C GLY A 110 19.19 24.30 -21.03
N LEU A 111 18.72 25.14 -20.09
CA LEU A 111 17.87 26.28 -20.41
C LEU A 111 18.71 27.39 -21.05
N GLN A 112 18.09 28.15 -21.96
CA GLN A 112 18.75 29.33 -22.51
C GLN A 112 19.06 30.37 -21.41
N PRO A 113 20.24 31.01 -21.44
CA PRO A 113 20.61 32.07 -20.50
C PRO A 113 19.58 33.20 -20.50
N GLY A 114 19.34 33.78 -19.33
CA GLY A 114 18.45 34.93 -19.17
C GLY A 114 17.69 34.92 -17.85
N PRO A 115 17.25 36.11 -17.38
CA PRO A 115 16.58 36.24 -16.10
C PRO A 115 15.31 35.39 -16.05
N LEU A 116 15.09 34.75 -14.91
CA LEU A 116 13.88 34.05 -14.54
C LEU A 116 13.43 34.58 -13.17
N THR A 117 12.11 34.67 -12.99
CA THR A 117 11.55 34.98 -11.68
C THR A 117 11.61 33.71 -10.84
N GLU A 118 12.35 33.77 -9.73
CA GLU A 118 12.40 32.70 -8.74
C GLU A 118 12.18 33.23 -7.34
N ARG A 119 11.59 32.39 -6.49
CA ARG A 119 11.53 32.61 -5.05
C ARG A 119 12.63 31.79 -4.39
N PRO A 120 13.58 32.43 -3.69
CA PRO A 120 14.59 31.70 -2.92
C PRO A 120 13.91 30.77 -1.91
N LEU A 121 14.26 29.49 -1.94
CA LEU A 121 13.72 28.49 -1.03
C LEU A 121 14.66 28.29 0.16
N THR A 122 14.15 28.45 1.37
CA THR A 122 14.87 28.13 2.60
C THR A 122 14.31 26.84 3.16
N VAL A 123 15.14 25.80 3.25
CA VAL A 123 14.74 24.46 3.68
C VAL A 123 14.27 24.47 5.14
N THR A 124 13.09 23.90 5.39
CA THR A 124 12.52 23.76 6.74
C THR A 124 12.52 22.30 7.18
N ASN A 125 11.89 21.43 6.41
CA ASN A 125 11.76 19.99 6.69
C ASN A 125 11.74 19.20 5.35
N GLY A 126 12.76 19.45 4.55
CA GLY A 126 12.97 18.87 3.23
C GLY A 126 14.44 18.81 2.87
N GLU A 127 14.73 18.48 1.62
CA GLU A 127 16.08 18.38 1.08
C GLU A 127 16.15 19.16 -0.23
N GLU A 128 17.21 19.95 -0.37
CA GLU A 128 17.49 20.65 -1.62
C GLU A 128 17.90 19.62 -2.68
N VAL A 129 17.22 19.64 -3.82
CA VAL A 129 17.45 18.74 -4.95
C VAL A 129 17.56 19.54 -6.25
N LEU A 130 18.04 18.88 -7.30
CA LEU A 130 18.16 19.47 -8.63
C LEU A 130 18.99 20.77 -8.64
N ASN A 131 20.10 20.78 -7.88
CA ASN A 131 21.04 21.91 -7.74
C ASN A 131 20.38 23.21 -7.25
N GLY A 132 19.40 23.11 -6.34
CA GLY A 132 18.71 24.26 -5.78
C GLY A 132 17.48 24.72 -6.55
N PHE A 133 17.12 24.03 -7.64
CA PHE A 133 15.87 24.31 -8.34
C PHE A 133 14.64 23.92 -7.51
N ALA A 134 14.73 22.86 -6.71
CA ALA A 134 13.59 22.36 -5.96
C ALA A 134 14.00 21.92 -4.56
N VAL A 135 13.05 22.02 -3.62
CA VAL A 135 13.14 21.37 -2.32
C VAL A 135 12.09 20.27 -2.27
N VAL A 136 12.50 19.05 -1.94
CA VAL A 136 11.60 17.91 -1.77
C VAL A 136 11.36 17.64 -0.29
N GLY A 137 10.12 17.38 0.10
CA GLY A 137 9.81 16.83 1.42
C GLY A 137 8.90 15.61 1.32
N LYS A 138 9.26 14.54 2.04
CA LYS A 138 8.44 13.33 2.14
C LYS A 138 7.25 13.55 3.08
N ARG A 139 6.08 13.05 2.70
CA ARG A 139 4.82 13.09 3.44
C ARG A 139 4.12 11.73 3.26
N GLY A 140 4.02 10.93 4.32
CA GLY A 140 3.65 9.51 4.20
C GLY A 140 4.59 8.77 3.24
N GLU A 141 4.04 8.07 2.25
CA GLU A 141 4.82 7.47 1.15
C GLU A 141 5.09 8.43 -0.01
N GLY A 142 4.31 9.50 -0.12
CA GLY A 142 4.45 10.47 -1.19
C GLY A 142 5.37 11.61 -0.81
N ARG A 143 5.31 12.67 -1.62
CA ARG A 143 6.27 13.76 -1.53
C ARG A 143 5.70 15.04 -2.12
N ILE A 144 6.26 16.15 -1.65
CA ILE A 144 5.97 17.50 -2.16
C ILE A 144 7.28 18.06 -2.72
N PHE A 145 7.28 18.42 -4.00
CA PHE A 145 8.31 19.23 -4.62
C PHE A 145 7.88 20.69 -4.63
N LEU A 146 8.60 21.52 -3.90
CA LEU A 146 8.48 22.97 -4.00
C LEU A 146 9.53 23.47 -4.99
N LEU A 147 9.10 24.03 -6.13
CA LEU A 147 10.02 24.50 -7.18
C LEU A 147 10.31 25.98 -6.98
N GLY A 148 11.58 26.39 -7.06
CA GLY A 148 11.99 27.79 -6.89
C GLY A 148 11.50 28.72 -7.99
N SER A 149 11.12 28.18 -9.16
CA SER A 149 10.50 28.93 -10.26
C SER A 149 9.33 28.16 -10.84
N ASN A 150 8.43 28.84 -11.56
CA ASN A 150 7.28 28.22 -12.22
C ASN A 150 7.62 27.96 -13.70
N PRO A 151 7.93 26.69 -14.07
CA PRO A 151 8.22 26.35 -15.46
C PRO A 151 6.97 26.32 -16.35
N PHE A 152 5.78 26.36 -15.74
CA PHE A 152 4.49 26.28 -16.43
C PHE A 152 3.90 27.65 -16.78
N GLU A 153 4.53 28.75 -16.34
CA GLU A 153 4.13 30.09 -16.76
C GLU A 153 4.26 30.24 -18.30
N PRO A 154 3.32 30.94 -18.97
CA PRO A 154 3.34 31.08 -20.43
C PRO A 154 4.68 31.57 -21.01
N GLY A 155 5.37 32.48 -20.31
CA GLY A 155 6.69 33.00 -20.71
C GLY A 155 7.85 32.02 -20.50
N ASN A 156 7.67 31.02 -19.62
CA ASN A 156 8.68 30.02 -19.29
C ASN A 156 8.43 28.70 -20.02
N ALA A 157 7.20 28.37 -20.41
CA ALA A 157 6.85 27.11 -21.05
C ALA A 157 7.66 26.81 -22.34
N GLN A 158 8.12 27.85 -23.07
CA GLN A 158 8.99 27.70 -24.23
C GLN A 158 10.46 27.44 -23.86
N ARG A 159 10.89 27.91 -22.68
CA ARG A 159 12.25 27.70 -22.15
C ARG A 159 12.37 26.34 -21.48
N PHE A 160 11.30 25.81 -20.89
CA PHE A 160 11.27 24.55 -20.15
C PHE A 160 10.57 23.42 -20.92
N PRO A 161 11.31 22.44 -21.48
CA PRO A 161 10.68 21.23 -22.00
C PRO A 161 10.04 20.45 -20.84
N GLN A 162 8.70 20.36 -20.81
CA GLN A 162 7.96 19.70 -19.72
C GLN A 162 8.44 18.25 -19.48
N GLY A 163 8.79 17.53 -20.55
CA GLY A 163 9.33 16.17 -20.46
C GLY A 163 10.67 16.09 -19.70
N GLU A 164 11.52 17.12 -19.79
CA GLU A 164 12.80 17.17 -19.06
C GLU A 164 12.60 17.42 -17.56
N ILE A 165 11.62 18.25 -17.20
CA ILE A 165 11.25 18.47 -15.79
C ILE A 165 10.74 17.15 -15.19
N ILE A 166 9.77 16.50 -15.85
CA ILE A 166 9.22 15.24 -15.37
C ILE A 166 10.31 14.17 -15.29
N ARG A 167 11.22 14.09 -16.28
CA ARG A 167 12.34 13.14 -16.25
C ARG A 167 13.27 13.38 -15.06
N LYS A 168 13.60 14.63 -14.76
CA LYS A 168 14.43 14.99 -13.60
C LYS A 168 13.72 14.72 -12.28
N LEU A 169 12.43 15.03 -12.17
CA LEU A 169 11.63 14.66 -11.00
C LEU A 169 11.56 13.12 -10.82
N ASN A 170 11.41 12.37 -11.92
CA ASN A 170 11.46 10.91 -11.92
C ASN A 170 12.83 10.38 -11.46
N SER A 171 13.94 10.97 -11.88
CA SER A 171 15.27 10.53 -11.43
C SER A 171 15.47 10.66 -9.91
N VAL A 172 14.87 11.67 -9.29
CA VAL A 172 14.85 11.80 -7.83
C VAL A 172 14.00 10.70 -7.20
N ARG A 173 12.85 10.36 -7.81
CA ARG A 173 11.97 9.26 -7.36
C ARG A 173 12.60 7.88 -7.48
N GLU A 174 13.31 7.59 -8.57
CA GLU A 174 13.96 6.29 -8.81
C GLU A 174 15.12 6.03 -7.84
N THR A 175 15.86 7.10 -7.48
CA THR A 175 16.94 7.01 -6.48
C THR A 175 16.42 6.51 -5.13
N ASP A 176 15.18 6.88 -4.76
CA ASP A 176 14.54 6.45 -3.50
C ASP A 176 14.06 5.01 -3.53
N ARG A 177 13.45 4.59 -4.64
CA ARG A 177 12.99 3.21 -4.81
C ARG A 177 14.16 2.25 -4.69
N ASN A 178 15.29 2.59 -5.29
CA ASN A 178 16.52 1.79 -5.23
C ASN A 178 17.20 1.82 -3.84
N ALA A 179 16.84 2.77 -2.96
CA ALA A 179 17.37 2.86 -1.60
C ALA A 179 16.69 1.92 -0.58
N GLY A 180 15.85 0.97 -1.04
CA GLY A 180 15.31 -0.11 -0.20
C GLY A 180 13.91 0.14 0.36
N PHE A 181 13.16 1.11 -0.17
CA PHE A 181 11.73 1.24 0.16
C PHE A 181 10.93 0.24 -0.67
N SER A 182 10.60 -0.89 -0.03
CA SER A 182 9.72 -1.93 -0.56
C SER A 182 8.38 -1.33 -0.99
N SER A 183 8.05 -1.42 -2.29
CA SER A 183 6.72 -1.08 -2.76
C SER A 183 5.70 -2.12 -2.26
N LEU A 184 4.41 -1.78 -2.30
CA LEU A 184 3.29 -2.71 -2.08
C LEU A 184 3.44 -4.05 -2.85
N ASP A 185 4.21 -4.09 -3.94
CA ASP A 185 4.49 -5.30 -4.72
C ASP A 185 5.47 -6.25 -4.01
N ASP A 186 6.42 -5.75 -3.22
CA ASP A 186 7.39 -6.57 -2.48
C ASP A 186 6.75 -7.26 -1.26
N VAL A 187 5.81 -6.59 -0.59
CA VAL A 187 5.08 -7.14 0.58
C VAL A 187 4.05 -8.20 0.14
N SER A 188 3.59 -8.15 -1.12
CA SER A 188 2.61 -9.08 -1.69
C SER A 188 3.12 -10.53 -1.84
N GLY A 189 4.39 -10.81 -1.54
CA GLY A 189 4.99 -12.15 -1.64
C GLY A 189 4.61 -13.13 -0.53
N SER A 190 3.91 -12.71 0.53
CA SER A 190 3.47 -13.63 1.59
C SER A 190 2.31 -14.51 1.09
N ASN A 191 2.70 -15.64 0.50
CA ASN A 191 1.80 -16.69 0.08
C ASN A 191 0.93 -17.12 1.26
N MET A 192 -0.36 -17.32 0.99
CA MET A 192 -1.26 -17.97 1.92
C MET A 192 -0.74 -19.40 2.13
N GLU A 193 0.04 -19.64 3.20
CA GLU A 193 0.23 -20.99 3.70
C GLU A 193 -1.10 -21.42 4.33
N VAL A 194 -2.07 -21.79 3.49
CA VAL A 194 -3.08 -22.73 3.92
C VAL A 194 -2.31 -23.98 4.27
N LYS A 195 -2.05 -24.19 5.56
CA LYS A 195 -1.43 -25.44 6.02
C LYS A 195 -2.35 -26.56 5.53
N PRO A 196 -1.93 -27.38 4.57
CA PRO A 196 -2.74 -28.52 4.18
C PRO A 196 -2.99 -29.36 5.44
N PRO A 197 -4.11 -30.13 5.49
CA PRO A 197 -4.32 -31.09 6.56
C PRO A 197 -3.04 -31.90 6.73
N SER A 198 -2.58 -32.08 7.97
CA SER A 198 -1.24 -32.62 8.18
C SER A 198 -1.10 -33.95 7.42
N PHE A 199 -0.08 -34.05 6.58
CA PHE A 199 0.15 -35.25 5.76
C PHE A 199 0.23 -36.50 6.65
N ALA A 200 0.83 -36.36 7.84
CA ALA A 200 0.89 -37.42 8.85
C ALA A 200 -0.49 -37.89 9.33
N LEU A 201 -1.45 -36.98 9.52
CA LEU A 201 -2.82 -37.34 9.89
C LEU A 201 -3.54 -38.05 8.74
N LEU A 202 -3.44 -37.54 7.50
CA LEU A 202 -4.04 -38.19 6.34
C LEU A 202 -3.45 -39.59 6.12
N LEU A 203 -2.13 -39.72 6.20
CA LEU A 203 -1.43 -40.99 6.13
C LEU A 203 -1.83 -41.92 7.28
N GLY A 204 -1.95 -41.39 8.50
CA GLY A 204 -2.40 -42.13 9.68
C GLY A 204 -3.81 -42.69 9.51
N ILE A 205 -4.76 -41.88 9.02
CA ILE A 205 -6.13 -42.32 8.73
C ILE A 205 -6.12 -43.39 7.63
N LEU A 206 -5.35 -43.20 6.56
CA LEU A 206 -5.26 -44.15 5.45
C LEU A 206 -4.68 -45.50 5.89
N LEU A 207 -3.59 -45.49 6.65
CA LEU A 207 -2.98 -46.71 7.20
C LEU A 207 -3.94 -47.42 8.16
N THR A 208 -4.65 -46.66 9.00
CA THR A 208 -5.66 -47.19 9.91
C THR A 208 -6.80 -47.85 9.12
N TYR A 209 -7.27 -47.21 8.05
CA TYR A 209 -8.30 -47.76 7.17
C TYR A 209 -7.86 -49.07 6.52
N ILE A 210 -6.65 -49.13 5.93
CA ILE A 210 -6.11 -50.35 5.30
C ILE A 210 -5.98 -51.48 6.32
N PHE A 211 -5.50 -51.17 7.53
CA PHE A 211 -5.37 -52.14 8.61
C PHE A 211 -6.73 -52.67 9.10
N ILE A 212 -7.72 -51.79 9.22
CA ILE A 212 -9.07 -52.18 9.66
C ILE A 212 -9.75 -53.03 8.59
N VAL A 213 -9.74 -52.61 7.32
CA VAL A 213 -10.46 -53.28 6.23
C VAL A 213 -9.83 -54.63 5.86
N GLY A 214 -8.49 -54.72 5.87
CA GLY A 214 -7.80 -55.94 5.50
C GLY A 214 -7.56 -56.88 6.70
N PRO A 215 -6.43 -56.72 7.41
CA PRO A 215 -6.03 -57.63 8.49
C PRO A 215 -7.08 -57.80 9.58
N LEU A 216 -7.61 -56.70 10.13
CA LEU A 216 -8.46 -56.75 11.32
C LEU A 216 -9.85 -57.33 10.99
N ASN A 217 -10.49 -56.84 9.92
CA ASN A 217 -11.78 -57.34 9.46
C ASN A 217 -11.70 -58.84 9.12
N PHE A 218 -10.66 -59.27 8.39
CA PHE A 218 -10.46 -60.68 8.08
C PHE A 218 -10.27 -61.53 9.34
N PHE A 219 -9.42 -61.08 10.28
CA PHE A 219 -9.14 -61.81 11.52
C PHE A 219 -10.38 -61.97 12.41
N VAL A 220 -11.17 -60.89 12.59
CA VAL A 220 -12.41 -60.91 13.36
C VAL A 220 -13.43 -61.85 12.73
N LEU A 221 -13.64 -61.77 11.42
CA LEU A 221 -14.59 -62.64 10.71
C LEU A 221 -14.13 -64.10 10.65
N HIS A 222 -12.83 -64.34 10.58
CA HIS A 222 -12.25 -65.68 10.68
C HIS A 222 -12.53 -66.30 12.05
N ARG A 223 -12.35 -65.54 13.14
CA ARG A 223 -12.61 -66.02 14.50
C ARG A 223 -14.11 -66.28 14.75
N LEU A 224 -14.99 -65.54 14.07
CA LEU A 224 -16.44 -65.74 14.12
C LEU A 224 -16.95 -66.82 13.14
N ASN A 225 -16.07 -67.46 12.36
CA ASN A 225 -16.41 -68.43 11.31
C ASN A 225 -17.44 -67.91 10.28
N ARG A 226 -17.49 -66.59 10.05
CA ARG A 226 -18.42 -65.93 9.12
C ARG A 226 -17.68 -65.11 8.07
N ARG A 227 -16.81 -65.77 7.31
CA ARG A 227 -15.91 -65.12 6.33
C ARG A 227 -16.67 -64.52 5.15
N GLU A 228 -17.87 -65.03 4.88
CA GLU A 228 -18.81 -64.53 3.89
C GLU A 228 -19.32 -63.12 4.19
N LEU A 229 -19.27 -62.66 5.44
CA LEU A 229 -19.66 -61.29 5.79
C LEU A 229 -18.68 -60.22 5.29
N ILE A 230 -17.49 -60.60 4.78
CA ILE A 230 -16.51 -59.67 4.19
C ILE A 230 -17.15 -58.80 3.10
N TRP A 231 -18.04 -59.39 2.31
CA TRP A 231 -18.75 -58.71 1.23
C TRP A 231 -19.67 -57.59 1.75
N THR A 232 -20.11 -57.67 3.01
CA THR A 232 -20.97 -56.67 3.65
C THR A 232 -20.19 -55.72 4.56
N THR A 233 -19.20 -56.22 5.30
CA THR A 233 -18.42 -55.38 6.23
C THR A 233 -17.49 -54.43 5.51
N SER A 234 -16.89 -54.83 4.38
CA SER A 234 -15.97 -53.96 3.65
C SER A 234 -16.67 -52.68 3.14
N PRO A 235 -17.83 -52.74 2.46
CA PRO A 235 -18.58 -51.53 2.10
C PRO A 235 -19.02 -50.69 3.30
N LEU A 236 -19.42 -51.32 4.41
CA LEU A 236 -19.89 -50.61 5.61
C LEU A 236 -18.76 -49.82 6.29
N ILE A 237 -17.57 -50.42 6.38
CA ILE A 237 -16.37 -49.76 6.91
C ILE A 237 -15.95 -48.62 5.99
N SER A 238 -16.00 -48.80 4.67
CA SER A 238 -15.76 -47.71 3.71
C SER A 238 -16.72 -46.55 3.88
N LEU A 239 -18.01 -46.82 4.09
CA LEU A 239 -19.02 -45.79 4.31
C LEU A 239 -18.77 -45.03 5.63
N LEU A 240 -18.39 -45.74 6.69
CA LEU A 240 -18.02 -45.14 7.98
C LEU A 240 -16.81 -44.21 7.83
N PHE A 241 -15.75 -44.66 7.18
CA PHE A 241 -14.53 -43.85 6.96
C PHE A 241 -14.79 -42.67 6.03
N ALA A 242 -15.58 -42.85 4.98
CA ALA A 242 -16.03 -41.76 4.12
C ALA A 242 -16.83 -40.72 4.92
N GLY A 243 -17.73 -41.17 5.80
CA GLY A 243 -18.47 -40.30 6.72
C GLY A 243 -17.58 -39.55 7.70
N LEU A 244 -16.57 -40.20 8.28
CA LEU A 244 -15.58 -39.59 9.17
C LEU A 244 -14.72 -38.55 8.44
N LEU A 245 -14.23 -38.85 7.24
CA LEU A 245 -13.48 -37.91 6.40
C LEU A 245 -14.36 -36.71 6.00
N PHE A 246 -15.61 -36.96 5.62
CA PHE A 246 -16.55 -35.91 5.27
C PHE A 246 -16.85 -35.01 6.49
N ALA A 247 -17.04 -35.58 7.67
CA ALA A 247 -17.21 -34.83 8.91
C ALA A 247 -15.97 -34.01 9.27
N GLN A 248 -14.77 -34.58 9.09
CA GLN A 248 -13.48 -33.91 9.35
C GLN A 248 -13.19 -32.77 8.36
N ILE A 249 -13.65 -32.85 7.11
CA ILE A 249 -13.54 -31.72 6.15
C ILE A 249 -14.62 -30.68 6.46
N ARG A 250 -15.83 -31.12 6.80
CA ARG A 250 -16.98 -30.24 7.05
C ARG A 250 -16.85 -29.44 8.34
N MET A 251 -16.27 -29.98 9.42
CA MET A 251 -16.14 -29.28 10.71
C MET A 251 -15.24 -28.03 10.65
N PRO A 252 -14.03 -28.06 10.06
CA PRO A 252 -13.23 -26.86 9.81
C PRO A 252 -13.91 -25.93 8.80
N ALA A 253 -14.59 -26.48 7.78
CA ALA A 253 -15.33 -25.71 6.80
C ALA A 253 -16.56 -24.97 7.38
N THR A 254 -17.10 -25.42 8.53
CA THR A 254 -18.14 -24.73 9.30
C THR A 254 -17.60 -23.69 10.27
N ALA A 255 -16.29 -23.57 10.48
CA ALA A 255 -15.68 -22.68 11.48
C ALA A 255 -15.65 -21.18 11.08
N GLY A 256 -16.47 -20.78 10.09
CA GLY A 256 -16.54 -19.42 9.58
C GLY A 256 -15.51 -19.15 8.48
N THR A 257 -15.64 -17.98 7.85
CA THR A 257 -14.77 -17.52 6.77
C THR A 257 -13.38 -17.24 7.31
N ALA A 258 -12.41 -18.09 6.99
CA ALA A 258 -11.01 -17.83 7.31
C ALA A 258 -10.48 -16.75 6.36
N SER A 259 -9.86 -15.72 6.90
CA SER A 259 -9.37 -14.60 6.11
C SER A 259 -7.87 -14.37 6.31
N VAL A 260 -7.18 -14.12 5.21
CA VAL A 260 -5.78 -13.66 5.22
C VAL A 260 -5.72 -12.25 4.70
N LEU A 261 -5.07 -11.36 5.46
CA LEU A 261 -4.87 -9.98 5.11
C LEU A 261 -3.39 -9.67 4.95
N VAL A 262 -3.03 -9.10 3.81
CA VAL A 262 -1.70 -8.55 3.57
C VAL A 262 -1.87 -7.14 3.07
N GLY A 263 -1.15 -6.18 3.63
CA GLY A 263 -1.29 -4.80 3.20
C GLY A 263 -0.18 -3.89 3.65
N MET A 264 -0.29 -2.65 3.23
CA MET A 264 0.55 -1.55 3.66
C MET A 264 -0.35 -0.51 4.33
N ALA A 265 0.02 -0.13 5.55
CA ALA A 265 -0.53 1.03 6.22
C ALA A 265 0.50 2.16 6.14
N THR A 266 0.06 3.37 5.82
CA THR A 266 0.92 4.54 5.72
C THR A 266 0.46 5.60 6.70
N VAL A 267 1.40 6.12 7.48
CA VAL A 267 1.14 7.19 8.47
C VAL A 267 2.13 8.33 8.32
N ASP A 268 1.67 9.54 8.62
CA ASP A 268 2.50 10.74 8.66
C ASP A 268 2.21 11.51 9.96
N PRO A 269 3.21 12.07 10.65
CA PRO A 269 2.98 12.79 11.91
C PRO A 269 2.18 14.09 11.72
N LEU A 270 2.07 14.60 10.50
CA LEU A 270 1.24 15.75 10.15
C LEU A 270 -0.20 15.35 9.78
N SER A 271 -0.45 14.06 9.57
CA SER A 271 -1.77 13.50 9.25
C SER A 271 -2.40 12.90 10.50
N GLN A 272 -3.69 13.13 10.69
CA GLN A 272 -4.51 12.42 11.69
C GLN A 272 -5.19 11.17 11.11
N GLU A 273 -4.72 10.72 9.96
CA GLU A 273 -5.29 9.63 9.19
C GLU A 273 -4.20 8.65 8.76
N MET A 274 -4.50 7.36 8.92
CA MET A 274 -3.73 6.23 8.42
C MET A 274 -4.40 5.71 7.15
N GLN A 275 -3.62 5.70 6.07
CA GLN A 275 -4.06 5.18 4.78
C GLN A 275 -3.67 3.72 4.68
N VAL A 276 -4.62 2.82 4.41
CA VAL A 276 -4.34 1.39 4.33
C VAL A 276 -4.79 0.85 2.99
N MET A 277 -3.85 0.24 2.28
CA MET A 277 -4.10 -0.51 1.06
C MET A 277 -3.71 -1.96 1.28
N GLY A 278 -4.58 -2.88 0.93
CA GLY A 278 -4.32 -4.30 1.18
C GLY A 278 -5.02 -5.22 0.22
N ARG A 279 -4.64 -6.49 0.29
CA ARG A 279 -5.31 -7.62 -0.34
C ARG A 279 -5.87 -8.50 0.76
N GLN A 280 -7.16 -8.81 0.65
CA GLN A 280 -7.80 -9.77 1.52
C GLN A 280 -8.13 -11.02 0.70
N ARG A 281 -7.75 -12.19 1.22
CA ARG A 281 -8.15 -13.49 0.70
C ARG A 281 -9.12 -14.14 1.69
N LEU A 282 -10.26 -14.58 1.19
CA LEU A 282 -11.32 -15.23 1.96
C LEU A 282 -11.47 -16.68 1.51
N TYR A 283 -11.42 -17.61 2.45
CA TYR A 283 -11.72 -19.01 2.20
C TYR A 283 -13.13 -19.36 2.66
N PHE A 284 -13.94 -19.87 1.74
CA PHE A 284 -15.32 -20.29 2.00
C PHE A 284 -15.37 -21.82 2.11
N GLY A 285 -15.52 -22.33 3.33
CA GLY A 285 -15.66 -23.76 3.57
C GLY A 285 -16.98 -24.34 3.02
N GLN A 286 -18.03 -23.53 2.95
CA GLN A 286 -19.34 -23.89 2.40
C GLN A 286 -19.82 -22.84 1.42
N ALA A 287 -20.77 -23.22 0.56
CA ALA A 287 -21.40 -22.26 -0.33
C ALA A 287 -22.18 -21.23 0.50
N GLN A 288 -21.99 -19.95 0.18
CA GLN A 288 -22.63 -18.84 0.87
C GLN A 288 -23.19 -17.88 -0.17
N GLN A 289 -24.34 -17.32 0.15
CA GLN A 289 -24.93 -16.21 -0.59
C GLN A 289 -25.37 -15.17 0.44
N GLY A 290 -24.92 -13.94 0.26
CA GLY A 290 -25.31 -12.84 1.15
C GLY A 290 -24.61 -11.55 0.76
N ASP A 291 -25.05 -10.49 1.41
CA ASP A 291 -24.45 -9.17 1.24
C ASP A 291 -23.27 -9.04 2.21
N TRP A 292 -22.15 -8.49 1.73
CA TRP A 292 -20.99 -8.22 2.56
C TRP A 292 -20.99 -6.77 2.98
N LYS A 293 -20.93 -6.54 4.29
CA LYS A 293 -20.68 -5.21 4.86
C LYS A 293 -19.18 -5.01 4.99
N LEU A 294 -18.69 -3.94 4.38
CA LEU A 294 -17.28 -3.59 4.38
C LEU A 294 -17.11 -2.35 5.25
N ASP A 295 -16.85 -2.59 6.54
CA ASP A 295 -16.70 -1.51 7.52
C ASP A 295 -15.41 -0.74 7.26
N GLY A 296 -15.52 0.55 6.95
CA GLY A 296 -14.39 1.45 6.71
C GLY A 296 -13.66 1.27 5.37
N ILE A 297 -14.06 0.30 4.54
CA ILE A 297 -13.50 0.14 3.19
C ILE A 297 -14.12 1.18 2.26
N GLU A 298 -13.29 2.04 1.68
CA GLU A 298 -13.73 3.08 0.74
C GLU A 298 -13.89 2.55 -0.68
N THR A 299 -13.02 1.61 -1.06
CA THR A 299 -13.06 0.99 -2.38
C THR A 299 -12.51 -0.42 -2.35
N MET A 300 -12.96 -1.22 -3.30
CA MET A 300 -12.42 -2.54 -3.57
C MET A 300 -12.29 -2.78 -5.07
N TRP A 301 -11.30 -3.59 -5.43
CA TRP A 301 -11.00 -3.91 -6.82
C TRP A 301 -10.66 -5.39 -6.97
N PRO A 302 -11.05 -5.98 -8.13
CA PRO A 302 -10.71 -7.36 -8.44
C PRO A 302 -9.20 -7.49 -8.58
N VAL A 303 -8.65 -8.56 -8.00
CA VAL A 303 -7.23 -8.90 -8.11
C VAL A 303 -7.12 -10.18 -8.91
N ARG A 304 -6.30 -10.15 -9.98
CA ARG A 304 -6.05 -11.32 -10.82
C ARG A 304 -5.72 -12.53 -9.96
N SER A 305 -6.45 -13.62 -10.14
CA SER A 305 -6.30 -14.84 -9.36
C SER A 305 -4.84 -15.33 -9.38
N ASP A 306 -4.26 -15.58 -8.21
CA ASP A 306 -2.92 -16.17 -8.08
C ASP A 306 -2.93 -17.68 -8.40
N ASN A 307 -4.10 -18.24 -8.72
CA ASN A 307 -4.22 -19.60 -9.19
C ASN A 307 -3.63 -19.71 -10.61
N PRO A 308 -2.55 -20.48 -10.82
CA PRO A 308 -1.93 -20.64 -12.13
C PRO A 308 -2.93 -21.18 -13.17
N MET A 309 -3.91 -21.99 -12.79
CA MET A 309 -4.96 -22.47 -13.69
C MET A 309 -5.95 -21.37 -14.10
N ALA A 310 -6.23 -20.41 -13.22
CA ALA A 310 -7.08 -19.26 -13.51
C ALA A 310 -6.41 -18.29 -14.51
N ALA A 311 -5.08 -18.18 -14.48
CA ALA A 311 -4.32 -17.42 -15.46
C ALA A 311 -4.42 -18.00 -16.88
N PHE A 312 -4.49 -19.33 -17.03
CA PHE A 312 -4.73 -20.01 -18.31
C PHE A 312 -6.17 -19.86 -18.81
N MET A 313 -7.15 -19.83 -17.91
CA MET A 313 -8.58 -19.73 -18.25
C MET A 313 -9.09 -18.30 -18.39
N ASN A 314 -8.22 -17.29 -18.26
CA ASN A 314 -8.58 -15.87 -18.26
C ASN A 314 -9.69 -15.51 -17.26
N SER A 315 -9.84 -16.28 -16.18
CA SER A 315 -10.87 -16.02 -15.17
C SER A 315 -10.40 -14.88 -14.27
N GLN A 316 -11.00 -13.70 -14.43
CA GLN A 316 -10.89 -12.62 -13.46
C GLN A 316 -11.42 -13.11 -12.10
N SER A 317 -10.91 -12.57 -10.99
CA SER A 317 -11.44 -12.87 -9.66
C SER A 317 -12.94 -12.62 -9.62
N ASP A 318 -13.70 -13.61 -9.13
CA ASP A 318 -15.14 -13.49 -8.88
C ASP A 318 -15.40 -12.50 -7.73
N LEU A 319 -15.47 -11.20 -8.05
CA LEU A 319 -16.14 -10.20 -7.22
C LEU A 319 -17.53 -9.93 -7.82
N PRO A 320 -18.64 -10.17 -7.09
CA PRO A 320 -19.98 -10.01 -7.68
C PRO A 320 -20.47 -8.56 -7.82
N ALA A 321 -20.90 -8.28 -9.05
CA ALA A 321 -21.96 -7.42 -9.62
C ALA A 321 -22.14 -5.94 -9.22
N GLU A 322 -22.14 -5.53 -7.96
CA GLU A 322 -22.52 -4.13 -7.63
C GLU A 322 -21.96 -3.68 -6.28
N LEU A 323 -21.11 -2.65 -6.32
CA LEU A 323 -20.68 -1.91 -5.15
C LEU A 323 -21.63 -0.74 -4.96
N ILE A 324 -22.33 -0.70 -3.84
CA ILE A 324 -23.22 0.42 -3.52
C ILE A 324 -22.59 1.18 -2.36
N ASP A 325 -22.29 2.45 -2.63
CA ASP A 325 -21.88 3.39 -1.58
C ASP A 325 -23.14 3.96 -0.91
N THR A 326 -23.41 3.49 0.32
CA THR A 326 -24.51 4.00 1.17
C THR A 326 -23.98 4.70 2.42
N GLY A 327 -22.71 5.09 2.44
CA GLY A 327 -21.99 5.55 3.63
C GLY A 327 -21.16 4.46 4.32
N THR A 328 -21.43 3.19 4.00
CA THR A 328 -20.53 2.04 4.15
C THR A 328 -20.58 1.27 2.85
N LEU A 329 -19.43 0.82 2.33
CA LEU A 329 -19.39 0.07 1.08
C LEU A 329 -20.05 -1.29 1.29
N GLU A 330 -21.12 -1.56 0.55
CA GLU A 330 -21.80 -2.85 0.57
C GLU A 330 -21.58 -3.57 -0.77
N ALA A 331 -21.09 -4.81 -0.71
CA ALA A 331 -21.06 -5.69 -1.88
C ALA A 331 -22.31 -6.57 -1.84
N LYS A 332 -23.23 -6.35 -2.78
CA LYS A 332 -24.53 -7.04 -2.80
C LYS A 332 -24.51 -8.31 -3.63
N GLY A 333 -25.30 -9.29 -3.19
CA GLY A 333 -25.52 -10.53 -3.93
C GLY A 333 -24.25 -11.37 -4.08
N VAL A 334 -23.35 -11.30 -3.10
CA VAL A 334 -22.09 -12.04 -3.18
C VAL A 334 -22.38 -13.53 -3.00
N THR A 335 -22.24 -14.28 -4.09
CA THR A 335 -22.32 -15.73 -4.08
C THR A 335 -20.91 -16.30 -4.03
N SER A 336 -20.66 -17.32 -3.23
CA SER A 336 -19.42 -18.10 -3.24
C SER A 336 -19.77 -19.58 -3.19
N ASN A 337 -19.12 -20.40 -4.03
CA ASN A 337 -19.28 -21.85 -3.93
C ASN A 337 -18.45 -22.39 -2.75
N ALA A 338 -18.77 -23.62 -2.34
CA ALA A 338 -18.00 -24.31 -1.32
C ALA A 338 -16.56 -24.55 -1.78
N LEU A 339 -15.63 -24.51 -0.82
CA LEU A 339 -14.19 -24.74 -1.00
C LEU A 339 -13.50 -23.77 -1.97
N GLN A 340 -14.08 -22.57 -2.16
CA GLN A 340 -13.49 -21.53 -3.00
C GLN A 340 -12.69 -20.52 -2.17
N ILE A 341 -11.61 -20.02 -2.78
CA ILE A 341 -10.89 -18.84 -2.32
C ILE A 341 -11.34 -17.66 -3.16
N ARG A 342 -11.78 -16.58 -2.50
CA ARG A 342 -11.99 -15.28 -3.14
C ARG A 342 -10.92 -14.32 -2.70
N GLN A 343 -10.54 -13.42 -3.57
CA GLN A 343 -9.59 -12.38 -3.25
C GLN A 343 -9.97 -11.06 -3.88
N PHE A 344 -9.66 -10.01 -3.16
CA PHE A 344 -9.81 -8.64 -3.61
C PHE A 344 -8.78 -7.78 -2.94
N ALA A 345 -8.55 -6.63 -3.53
CA ALA A 345 -7.81 -5.58 -2.88
C ALA A 345 -8.74 -4.45 -2.51
N PHE A 346 -8.32 -3.67 -1.52
CA PHE A 346 -9.12 -2.62 -0.94
C PHE A 346 -8.24 -1.45 -0.54
N ALA A 347 -8.87 -0.30 -0.39
CA ALA A 347 -8.31 0.85 0.30
C ALA A 347 -9.28 1.35 1.37
N GLN A 348 -8.71 1.79 2.50
CA GLN A 348 -9.45 2.32 3.64
C GLN A 348 -8.64 3.44 4.31
N THR A 349 -9.35 4.46 4.81
CA THR A 349 -8.78 5.47 5.70
C THR A 349 -9.23 5.20 7.12
N LEU A 350 -8.28 5.17 8.06
CA LEU A 350 -8.56 5.01 9.49
C LEU A 350 -8.06 6.23 10.27
N PRO A 351 -8.72 6.61 11.38
CA PRO A 351 -8.20 7.65 12.26
C PRO A 351 -6.86 7.20 12.86
N TRP A 352 -5.91 8.12 12.93
CA TRP A 352 -4.56 7.90 13.46
C TRP A 352 -4.15 9.03 14.39
N ASP A 353 -3.66 8.68 15.57
CA ASP A 353 -2.97 9.63 16.45
C ASP A 353 -1.46 9.51 16.23
N PRO A 354 -0.75 10.56 15.76
CA PRO A 354 0.71 10.59 15.67
C PRO A 354 1.45 10.22 16.94
N GLN A 355 0.84 10.37 18.12
CA GLN A 355 1.42 9.94 19.40
C GLN A 355 1.27 8.43 19.68
N SER A 356 0.61 7.70 18.79
CA SER A 356 0.43 6.25 18.92
C SER A 356 1.74 5.49 18.76
N LEU A 357 2.71 6.06 18.04
CA LEU A 357 4.03 5.47 17.85
C LEU A 357 5.09 6.56 17.90
N VAL A 358 5.87 6.59 18.98
CA VAL A 358 6.81 7.68 19.28
C VAL A 358 8.22 7.15 19.47
N LEU A 359 9.18 7.82 18.83
CA LEU A 359 10.60 7.60 19.05
C LEU A 359 11.11 8.58 20.11
N GLU A 360 11.42 8.07 21.29
CA GLU A 360 12.02 8.84 22.38
C GLU A 360 13.54 8.69 22.35
N ARG A 361 14.28 9.80 22.27
CA ARG A 361 15.74 9.81 22.42
C ARG A 361 16.14 10.38 23.77
N SER A 362 17.00 9.68 24.50
CA SER A 362 17.58 10.12 25.76
C SER A 362 18.99 9.55 25.91
N GLN A 363 19.98 10.41 26.18
CA GLN A 363 21.37 10.02 26.46
C GLN A 363 22.00 9.03 25.46
N GLY A 364 21.73 9.20 24.15
CA GLY A 364 22.25 8.32 23.10
C GLY A 364 21.53 6.98 22.94
N LYS A 365 20.49 6.71 23.74
CA LYS A 365 19.59 5.58 23.56
C LYS A 365 18.33 6.00 22.82
N ALA A 366 17.84 5.12 21.94
CA ALA A 366 16.60 5.28 21.21
C ALA A 366 15.57 4.27 21.73
N THR A 367 14.42 4.75 22.20
CA THR A 367 13.33 3.92 22.72
C THR A 367 12.09 4.13 21.88
N LEU A 368 11.49 3.06 21.39
CA LEU A 368 10.20 3.10 20.71
C LEU A 368 9.08 2.84 21.70
N VAL A 369 8.06 3.71 21.69
CA VAL A 369 6.84 3.56 22.49
C VAL A 369 5.69 3.20 21.57
N ASN A 370 5.14 1.99 21.71
CA ASN A 370 3.97 1.53 20.98
C ASN A 370 2.73 1.76 21.84
N ARG A 371 1.94 2.78 21.53
CA ARG A 371 0.61 3.02 22.12
C ARG A 371 -0.53 2.59 21.19
N THR A 372 -0.22 1.90 20.09
CA THR A 372 -1.24 1.33 19.21
C THR A 372 -1.89 0.11 19.86
N ALA A 373 -3.03 -0.32 19.32
CA ALA A 373 -3.67 -1.59 19.68
C ALA A 373 -2.97 -2.82 19.06
N PHE A 374 -1.98 -2.61 18.18
CA PHE A 374 -1.36 -3.66 17.39
C PHE A 374 -0.04 -4.13 18.00
N GLN A 375 0.25 -5.42 17.85
CA GLN A 375 1.57 -5.97 18.12
C GLN A 375 2.48 -5.67 16.93
N LEU A 376 3.69 -5.17 17.19
CA LEU A 376 4.71 -4.93 16.17
C LEU A 376 5.74 -6.04 16.24
N ASP A 377 5.74 -6.93 15.26
CA ASP A 377 6.60 -8.12 15.24
C ASP A 377 8.03 -7.77 14.84
N ARG A 378 8.17 -6.79 13.94
CA ARG A 378 9.47 -6.24 13.51
C ARG A 378 9.34 -4.76 13.26
N VAL A 379 10.31 -3.97 13.72
CA VAL A 379 10.40 -2.55 13.43
C VAL A 379 11.80 -2.21 12.93
N GLN A 380 11.85 -1.43 11.86
CA GLN A 380 13.05 -0.89 11.24
C GLN A 380 12.86 0.63 11.11
N ILE A 381 13.83 1.41 11.57
CA ILE A 381 13.76 2.87 11.53
C ILE A 381 15.06 3.39 10.93
N TRP A 382 14.95 4.31 9.98
CA TRP A 382 16.05 5.04 9.39
C TRP A 382 15.96 6.50 9.83
N SER A 383 16.99 6.97 10.55
CA SER A 383 17.12 8.38 10.91
C SER A 383 18.54 8.87 10.64
N GLY A 384 18.71 9.66 9.57
CA GLY A 384 20.01 10.13 9.15
C GLY A 384 20.94 8.98 8.73
N ARG A 385 22.00 8.74 9.51
CA ARG A 385 22.94 7.62 9.29
C ARG A 385 22.67 6.42 10.19
N GLU A 386 21.61 6.46 10.98
CA GLU A 386 21.30 5.40 11.93
C GLU A 386 20.21 4.50 11.37
N TYR A 387 20.53 3.21 11.35
CA TYR A 387 19.59 2.13 11.15
C TYR A 387 19.28 1.50 12.49
N MET A 388 18.01 1.54 12.89
CA MET A 388 17.54 1.07 14.18
C MET A 388 16.57 -0.08 14.00
N THR A 389 16.66 -1.10 14.85
CA THR A 389 15.80 -2.29 14.77
C THR A 389 15.27 -2.71 16.12
N LEU A 390 14.03 -3.22 16.12
CA LEU A 390 13.37 -3.82 17.28
C LEU A 390 12.49 -4.98 16.80
N THR A 391 12.31 -5.98 17.64
CA THR A 391 11.39 -7.11 17.38
C THR A 391 10.46 -7.28 18.57
N ASP A 392 9.27 -7.81 18.32
CA ASP A 392 8.29 -8.22 19.33
C ASP A 392 7.90 -7.12 20.33
N LEU A 393 7.39 -5.99 19.84
CA LEU A 393 6.87 -4.91 20.68
C LEU A 393 5.35 -5.03 20.87
N LYS A 394 4.95 -5.41 22.08
CA LYS A 394 3.54 -5.56 22.47
C LYS A 394 2.77 -4.22 22.44
N PRO A 395 1.43 -4.26 22.27
CA PRO A 395 0.57 -3.09 22.46
C PRO A 395 0.81 -2.43 23.82
N GLY A 396 0.90 -1.10 23.86
CA GLY A 396 1.20 -0.32 25.07
C GLY A 396 2.66 -0.43 25.56
N GLY A 397 3.51 -1.20 24.87
CA GLY A 397 4.87 -1.51 25.29
C GLY A 397 5.91 -0.42 24.97
N ARG A 398 7.08 -0.57 25.59
CA ARG A 398 8.29 0.23 25.28
C ARG A 398 9.45 -0.72 24.99
N GLY A 399 10.24 -0.42 23.96
CA GLY A 399 11.39 -1.23 23.57
C GLY A 399 12.60 -0.39 23.19
N GLU A 400 13.78 -0.77 23.69
CA GLU A 400 15.05 -0.14 23.32
C GLU A 400 15.51 -0.64 21.94
N LEU A 401 15.85 0.29 21.05
CA LEU A 401 16.23 0.00 19.67
C LEU A 401 17.71 -0.36 19.58
N LYS A 402 18.02 -1.37 18.75
CA LYS A 402 19.39 -1.69 18.36
C LYS A 402 19.83 -0.74 17.25
N VAL A 403 20.73 0.20 17.57
CA VAL A 403 21.25 1.23 16.66
C VAL A 403 22.49 0.72 15.92
N ARG A 404 22.56 0.95 14.60
CA ARG A 404 23.73 0.72 13.75
C ARG A 404 23.97 1.95 12.87
N THR A 405 25.22 2.39 12.73
CA THR A 405 25.57 3.50 11.84
C THR A 405 25.90 2.99 10.44
N VAL A 406 25.33 3.60 9.40
CA VAL A 406 25.53 3.25 7.98
C VAL A 406 26.47 4.28 7.34
N GLU A 407 27.49 3.80 6.61
CA GLU A 407 28.55 4.64 6.05
C GLU A 407 28.10 5.49 4.85
N ALA A 408 27.22 4.98 3.99
CA ALA A 408 26.76 5.67 2.79
C ALA A 408 25.43 6.40 3.01
N ARG A 409 25.43 7.73 2.80
CA ARG A 409 24.18 8.47 2.54
C ARG A 409 23.77 8.17 1.11
N THR A 410 22.59 7.62 0.89
CA THR A 410 21.87 7.93 -0.35
C THR A 410 21.30 9.35 -0.18
N PRO A 411 21.36 10.25 -1.18
CA PRO A 411 20.92 11.65 -1.07
C PRO A 411 19.45 11.89 -0.74
N THR A 412 18.69 10.84 -0.42
CA THR A 412 17.25 10.84 -0.35
C THR A 412 16.68 10.00 0.80
N GLN A 413 17.49 9.72 1.83
CA GLN A 413 17.00 9.05 3.05
C GLN A 413 16.47 10.10 4.05
N PRO A 414 15.14 10.32 4.14
CA PRO A 414 14.58 11.29 5.06
C PRO A 414 14.77 10.84 6.51
N ALA A 415 15.08 11.80 7.38
CA ALA A 415 15.15 11.58 8.82
C ALA A 415 13.80 11.13 9.41
N GLY A 416 13.84 10.08 10.24
CA GLY A 416 12.70 9.58 11.01
C GLY A 416 11.75 8.68 10.23
N SER A 417 12.17 8.11 9.10
CA SER A 417 11.36 7.13 8.36
C SER A 417 11.38 5.77 9.04
N PHE A 418 10.26 5.05 8.99
CA PHE A 418 10.15 3.73 9.61
C PHE A 418 9.34 2.75 8.76
N LEU A 419 9.57 1.47 9.02
CA LEU A 419 8.82 0.33 8.54
C LEU A 419 8.61 -0.63 9.72
N ALA A 420 7.36 -0.99 10.00
CA ALA A 420 6.99 -1.94 11.03
C ALA A 420 6.07 -3.02 10.44
N LEU A 421 6.31 -4.27 10.79
CA LEU A 421 5.37 -5.36 10.55
C LEU A 421 4.43 -5.45 11.74
N MET A 422 3.13 -5.37 11.49
CA MET A 422 2.10 -5.48 12.51
C MET A 422 1.13 -6.62 12.21
N THR A 423 0.69 -7.29 13.27
CA THR A 423 -0.38 -8.29 13.19
C THR A 423 -1.75 -7.58 13.21
N PRO A 424 -2.59 -7.74 12.18
CA PRO A 424 -3.92 -7.11 12.11
C PRO A 424 -4.94 -7.75 13.07
N ASP A 425 -5.89 -6.94 13.55
CA ASP A 425 -7.09 -7.40 14.27
C ASP A 425 -8.28 -7.52 13.29
N ALA A 426 -9.06 -8.60 13.46
CA ALA A 426 -10.27 -8.88 12.68
C ALA A 426 -11.39 -7.85 12.85
N LYS A 427 -11.38 -7.06 13.92
CA LYS A 427 -12.34 -5.96 14.12
C LYS A 427 -11.97 -4.69 13.36
N THR A 428 -10.71 -4.51 12.99
CA THR A 428 -10.19 -3.28 12.39
C THR A 428 -9.98 -3.40 10.89
N PHE A 429 -9.77 -4.62 10.39
CA PHE A 429 -9.47 -4.86 8.99
C PHE A 429 -10.30 -6.00 8.39
N GLY A 430 -11.01 -5.70 7.30
CA GLY A 430 -11.62 -6.69 6.40
C GLY A 430 -13.15 -6.80 6.48
N VAL A 431 -13.70 -7.81 5.79
CA VAL A 431 -15.15 -8.07 5.74
C VAL A 431 -15.72 -8.40 7.13
N GLY A 432 -16.78 -7.68 7.53
CA GLY A 432 -17.47 -7.90 8.79
C GLY A 432 -17.97 -9.35 8.92
N GLY A 433 -17.60 -10.03 10.01
CA GLY A 433 -18.01 -11.42 10.29
C GLY A 433 -16.93 -12.50 10.09
N ALA A 434 -15.70 -12.14 9.71
CA ALA A 434 -14.58 -13.07 9.72
C ALA A 434 -14.27 -13.54 11.16
N THR A 435 -14.27 -14.86 11.38
CA THR A 435 -13.99 -15.46 12.70
C THR A 435 -12.50 -15.44 13.06
N SER A 436 -11.62 -15.28 12.06
CA SER A 436 -10.19 -15.06 12.24
C SER A 436 -9.59 -14.31 11.06
N VAL A 437 -8.78 -13.30 11.35
CA VAL A 437 -7.84 -12.68 10.41
C VAL A 437 -6.44 -13.17 10.76
N LYS A 438 -5.75 -13.77 9.79
CA LYS A 438 -4.30 -14.03 9.87
C LYS A 438 -3.59 -13.14 8.86
N GLY A 439 -2.37 -12.73 9.13
CA GLY A 439 -1.55 -12.02 8.14
C GLY A 439 -0.68 -10.94 8.75
N GLU A 440 -0.10 -10.11 7.89
CA GLU A 440 0.86 -9.07 8.25
C GLU A 440 0.52 -7.80 7.47
N ILE A 441 0.46 -6.67 8.17
CA ILE A 441 0.41 -5.35 7.54
C ILE A 441 1.76 -4.68 7.76
N SER A 442 2.36 -4.19 6.67
CA SER A 442 3.52 -3.32 6.73
C SER A 442 3.08 -1.89 7.02
N LEU A 443 3.29 -1.41 8.23
CA LEU A 443 3.11 -0.01 8.60
C LEU A 443 4.37 0.77 8.24
N ALA A 444 4.28 1.74 7.34
CA ALA A 444 5.37 2.61 6.94
C ALA A 444 5.01 4.08 7.16
N GLY A 445 6.01 4.92 7.29
CA GLY A 445 5.77 6.36 7.45
C GLY A 445 6.93 7.12 8.07
N ARG A 446 6.59 8.26 8.68
CA ARG A 446 7.51 9.01 9.55
C ARG A 446 7.03 8.94 10.99
N LEU A 447 7.97 8.84 11.92
CA LEU A 447 7.68 8.89 13.36
C LEU A 447 7.80 10.32 13.88
N LEU A 448 7.02 10.59 14.93
CA LEU A 448 7.26 11.73 15.78
C LEU A 448 8.49 11.45 16.66
N GLU A 449 9.55 12.22 16.45
CA GLU A 449 10.80 12.11 17.20
C GLU A 449 10.81 13.14 18.33
N VAL A 450 10.89 12.66 19.57
CA VAL A 450 10.93 13.51 20.78
C VAL A 450 12.32 13.42 21.39
N GLN A 451 13.01 14.55 21.48
CA GLN A 451 14.22 14.65 22.30
C GLN A 451 13.83 14.94 23.74
N LYS A 452 14.30 14.09 24.66
CA LYS A 452 14.09 14.21 26.10
C LYS A 452 15.39 14.46 26.85
#